data_AF-R7S108-F1
#
_entry.id   AF-R7S108-F1
#
_cell.length_a   1.000
_cell.length_b   1.000
_cell.length_c   1.000
_cell.angle_alpha   90.00
_cell.angle_beta   90.00
_cell.angle_gamma   90.00
#
_symmetry.space_group_name_H-M   'P 1'
#
loop_
_entity.id
_entity.type
_entity.pdbx_description
1 polymer ?
#
loop_
_entity_poly.entity_id
_entity_poly.type
_entity_poly.pdbx_seq_one_letter_code
_entity_poly.pdbx_strand_id
1 'polypeptide(L)'
;KPPLLSPSQKKANHIQSEQKRRANIRRGYEALCETVPALREAIRLMEAEQGTGLPDGQEEAGKKGKKRRSKKVNDDGERVDGRAGPKSECVVLQKTIEYVHELLSEREELFARYHQARSALVPGHPALQPIRPLDANGMPGMPLWEREWTGGANGDDEGDSDEEDN
;
A
#
# COMPACT_ATOMS: atom_id res chain seq x y z
N LYS A 1 -15.21 -42.34 6.69
CA LYS A 1 -14.36 -41.36 5.96
C LYS A 1 -13.20 -41.00 6.87
N PRO A 2 -11.99 -41.52 6.65
CA PRO A 2 -10.82 -41.12 7.44
C PRO A 2 -10.55 -39.61 7.24
N PRO A 3 -10.03 -38.91 8.26
CA PRO A 3 -9.74 -37.48 8.15
C PRO A 3 -8.66 -37.25 7.09
N LEU A 4 -8.94 -36.34 6.15
CA LEU A 4 -8.09 -36.00 4.98
C LEU A 4 -6.68 -35.49 5.37
N LEU A 5 -6.48 -35.07 6.62
CA LEU A 5 -5.20 -34.55 7.11
C LEU A 5 -4.90 -35.11 8.51
N SER A 6 -3.65 -35.56 8.70
CA SER A 6 -3.11 -35.93 10.01
C SER A 6 -3.05 -34.73 10.96
N PRO A 7 -3.04 -34.93 12.29
CA PRO A 7 -2.90 -33.84 13.26
C PRO A 7 -1.64 -32.98 13.03
N SER A 8 -0.53 -33.61 12.63
CA SER A 8 0.72 -32.93 12.29
C SER A 8 0.55 -32.04 11.04
N GLN A 9 -0.07 -32.56 9.98
CA GLN A 9 -0.36 -31.80 8.76
C GLN A 9 -1.32 -30.63 9.03
N LYS A 10 -2.33 -30.81 9.88
CA LYS A 10 -3.23 -29.72 10.27
C LYS A 10 -2.47 -28.60 10.99
N LYS A 11 -1.58 -28.95 11.92
CA LYS A 11 -0.74 -27.97 12.62
C LYS A 11 0.18 -27.23 11.65
N ALA A 12 0.84 -27.96 10.74
CA ALA A 12 1.71 -27.36 9.73
C ALA A 12 0.95 -26.40 8.80
N ASN A 13 -0.22 -26.82 8.29
CA ASN A 13 -1.06 -26.00 7.44
C ASN A 13 -1.60 -24.76 8.16
N HIS A 14 -1.98 -24.88 9.43
CA HIS A 14 -2.40 -23.75 10.25
C HIS A 14 -1.29 -22.71 10.42
N ILE A 15 -0.05 -23.14 10.68
CA ILE A 15 1.11 -22.23 10.81
C ILE A 15 1.38 -21.54 9.47
N GLN A 16 1.43 -22.28 8.37
CA GLN A 16 1.71 -21.73 7.03
C GLN A 16 0.63 -20.73 6.59
N SER A 17 -0.65 -21.04 6.79
CA SER A 17 -1.75 -20.15 6.43
C SER A 17 -1.72 -18.86 7.26
N GLU A 18 -1.40 -18.93 8.55
CA GLU A 18 -1.25 -17.76 9.40
C GLU A 18 -0.01 -16.92 9.05
N GLN A 19 1.13 -17.55 8.73
CA GLN A 19 2.31 -16.84 8.23
C GLN A 19 1.99 -16.09 6.92
N LYS A 20 1.33 -16.75 5.96
CA LYS A 20 0.89 -16.11 4.70
C LYS A 20 -0.03 -14.93 4.97
N ARG A 21 -1.01 -15.10 5.86
CA ARG A 21 -1.92 -14.02 6.29
C ARG A 21 -1.15 -12.84 6.89
N ARG A 22 -0.22 -13.09 7.82
CA ARG A 22 0.62 -12.05 8.44
C ARG A 22 1.51 -11.34 7.43
N ALA A 23 2.11 -12.07 6.49
CA ALA A 23 2.91 -11.49 5.42
C ALA A 23 2.09 -10.52 4.55
N ASN A 24 0.85 -10.88 4.21
CA ASN A 24 -0.04 -9.99 3.46
C ASN A 24 -0.41 -8.73 4.26
N ILE A 25 -0.69 -8.86 5.55
CA ILE A 25 -0.97 -7.71 6.42
C ILE A 25 0.23 -6.76 6.46
N ARG A 26 1.46 -7.29 6.60
CA ARG A 26 2.69 -6.49 6.59
C ARG A 26 2.88 -5.72 5.28
N ARG A 27 2.67 -6.37 4.13
CA ARG A 27 2.69 -5.69 2.81
C ARG A 27 1.67 -4.55 2.74
N GLY A 28 0.49 -4.72 3.34
CA GLY A 28 -0.51 -3.65 3.44
C GLY A 28 0.00 -2.44 4.23
N TYR A 29 0.67 -2.66 5.37
CA TYR A 29 1.29 -1.60 6.16
C TYR A 29 2.47 -0.92 5.43
N GLU A 30 3.28 -1.68 4.69
CA GLU A 30 4.35 -1.14 3.85
C GLU A 30 3.78 -0.21 2.77
N ALA A 31 2.70 -0.62 2.10
CA ALA A 31 2.02 0.23 1.12
C ALA A 31 1.47 1.53 1.76
N LEU A 32 0.90 1.47 2.96
CA LEU A 32 0.47 2.68 3.69
C LEU A 32 1.64 3.61 4.03
N CYS A 33 2.80 3.05 4.39
CA CYS A 33 4.00 3.84 4.64
C CYS A 33 4.49 4.58 3.38
N GLU A 34 4.20 4.05 2.18
CA GLU A 34 4.57 4.66 0.91
C GLU A 34 3.56 5.69 0.41
N THR A 35 2.28 5.58 0.77
CA THR A 35 1.22 6.50 0.31
C THR A 35 1.06 7.73 1.21
N VAL A 36 1.21 7.56 2.53
CA VAL A 36 0.98 8.64 3.50
C VAL A 36 2.20 9.55 3.59
N PRO A 37 2.12 10.85 3.22
CA PRO A 37 3.28 11.75 3.17
C PRO A 37 4.07 11.82 4.49
N ALA A 38 3.37 11.99 5.61
CA ALA A 38 3.98 12.09 6.93
C ALA A 38 4.79 10.84 7.33
N LEU A 39 4.35 9.65 6.92
CA LEU A 39 5.06 8.40 7.21
C LEU A 39 6.32 8.27 6.34
N ARG A 40 6.22 8.56 5.04
CA ARG A 40 7.37 8.53 4.12
C ARG A 40 8.49 9.45 4.59
N GLU A 41 8.14 10.66 5.03
CA GLU A 41 9.09 11.65 5.51
C GLU A 41 9.73 11.21 6.83
N ALA A 42 8.94 10.73 7.79
CA ALA A 42 9.45 10.23 9.05
C ALA A 42 10.39 9.01 8.85
N ILE A 43 10.07 8.11 7.91
CA ILE A 43 10.94 6.99 7.53
C ILE A 43 12.24 7.49 6.91
N ARG A 44 12.17 8.42 5.96
CA ARG A 44 13.36 8.99 5.31
C ARG A 44 14.28 9.68 6.31
N LEU A 45 13.73 10.45 7.26
CA LEU A 45 14.49 11.12 8.31
C LEU A 45 15.17 10.09 9.23
N MET A 46 14.43 9.07 9.67
CA MET A 46 15.00 7.99 10.48
C MET A 46 16.12 7.24 9.74
N GLU A 47 15.95 6.96 8.45
CA GLU A 47 16.95 6.29 7.64
C GLU A 47 18.20 7.16 7.43
N ALA A 48 18.03 8.48 7.26
CA ALA A 48 19.14 9.43 7.19
C ALA A 48 19.90 9.54 8.53
N GLU A 49 19.20 9.61 9.66
CA GLU A 49 19.81 9.61 11.00
C GLU A 49 20.54 8.29 11.32
N GLN A 50 20.05 7.16 10.81
CA GLN A 50 20.71 5.87 10.97
C GLN A 50 21.88 5.67 9.99
N GLY A 51 21.80 6.27 8.79
CA GLY A 51 22.82 6.18 7.74
C GLY A 51 24.05 7.06 7.97
N THR A 52 23.98 8.05 8.87
CA THR A 52 25.13 8.93 9.22
C THR A 52 26.09 8.32 10.25
N GLY A 53 25.90 7.06 10.63
CA GLY A 53 26.84 6.28 11.44
C GLY A 53 28.00 5.66 10.62
N LEU A 54 28.97 6.50 10.23
CA LEU A 54 30.34 6.20 9.73
C LEU A 54 30.50 5.46 8.37
N PRO A 55 31.21 6.06 7.38
CA PRO A 55 31.96 5.30 6.39
C PRO A 55 33.35 4.92 6.94
N ASP A 56 33.66 3.64 6.75
CA ASP A 56 34.96 2.95 6.73
C ASP A 56 36.23 3.80 6.98
N GLY A 57 36.79 3.66 8.19
CA GLY A 57 38.16 4.03 8.52
C GLY A 57 38.86 2.77 9.02
N GLN A 58 39.82 2.30 8.22
CA GLN A 58 40.64 1.12 8.46
C GLN A 58 41.50 1.27 9.73
N GLU A 59 41.67 0.15 10.43
CA GLU A 59 42.75 -0.20 11.36
C GLU A 59 42.59 -0.08 12.89
N GLU A 60 43.03 -1.18 13.50
CA GLU A 60 43.57 -1.39 14.84
C GLU A 60 42.67 -1.83 16.00
N ALA A 61 43.21 -2.84 16.69
CA ALA A 61 42.54 -3.75 17.58
C ALA A 61 42.24 -3.11 18.95
N GLY A 62 41.01 -3.30 19.45
CA GLY A 62 40.66 -2.84 20.79
C GLY A 62 39.26 -3.27 21.22
N LYS A 63 39.18 -4.35 22.00
CA LYS A 63 37.96 -4.77 22.72
C LYS A 63 37.37 -3.60 23.52
N LYS A 64 36.13 -3.19 23.22
CA LYS A 64 35.06 -2.86 24.20
C LYS A 64 33.77 -2.35 23.53
N GLY A 65 32.77 -3.23 23.49
CA GLY A 65 31.35 -2.93 23.70
C GLY A 65 30.69 -1.74 22.97
N LYS A 66 30.20 -1.97 21.75
CA LYS A 66 28.99 -1.30 21.26
C LYS A 66 28.08 -2.36 20.65
N LYS A 67 26.94 -2.60 21.32
CA LYS A 67 25.91 -3.57 20.92
C LYS A 67 25.43 -3.24 19.51
N ARG A 68 25.94 -3.98 18.51
CA ARG A 68 25.26 -4.18 17.23
C ARG A 68 23.86 -4.67 17.60
N ARG A 69 22.81 -3.90 17.29
CA ARG A 69 21.40 -4.34 17.46
C ARG A 69 21.31 -5.69 16.75
N SER A 70 21.22 -6.75 17.54
CA SER A 70 21.01 -8.10 17.04
C SER A 70 19.79 -8.03 16.14
N LYS A 71 19.98 -8.40 14.88
CA LYS A 71 18.93 -8.73 13.93
C LYS A 71 18.22 -9.95 14.50
N LYS A 72 17.33 -9.71 15.47
CA LYS A 72 16.66 -10.76 16.21
C LYS A 72 15.68 -11.41 15.25
N VAL A 73 16.03 -12.60 14.81
CA VAL A 73 15.12 -13.48 14.08
C VAL A 73 14.28 -14.17 15.15
N ASN A 74 12.95 -14.17 14.99
CA ASN A 74 12.08 -14.96 15.86
C ASN A 74 12.36 -16.45 15.66
N ASP A 75 11.89 -17.29 16.59
CA ASP A 75 11.97 -18.76 16.53
C ASP A 75 11.48 -19.35 15.17
N ASP A 76 10.59 -18.61 14.50
CA ASP A 76 10.02 -18.88 13.17
C ASP A 76 10.91 -18.48 11.96
N GLY A 77 12.12 -17.98 12.15
CA GLY A 77 12.97 -17.51 11.04
C GLY A 77 12.60 -16.13 10.48
N GLU A 78 11.53 -15.51 10.98
CA GLU A 78 11.11 -14.16 10.58
C GLU A 78 11.93 -13.08 11.30
N ARG A 79 12.41 -12.08 10.56
CA ARG A 79 13.03 -10.89 11.13
C ARG A 79 12.02 -10.23 12.07
N VAL A 80 12.31 -10.16 13.37
CA VAL A 80 11.56 -9.33 14.31
C VAL A 80 11.77 -7.91 13.84
N ASP A 81 10.73 -7.38 13.23
CA ASP A 81 10.73 -6.03 12.75
C ASP A 81 11.03 -5.10 13.92
N GLY A 82 11.88 -4.11 13.67
CA GLY A 82 12.22 -3.07 14.62
C GLY A 82 11.03 -2.14 14.82
N ARG A 83 9.89 -2.69 15.29
CA ARG A 83 8.56 -2.07 15.46
C ARG A 83 8.54 -0.82 16.32
N ALA A 84 9.69 -0.35 16.80
CA ALA A 84 9.84 0.95 17.43
C ALA A 84 10.26 1.97 16.37
N GLY A 85 9.35 2.87 16.01
CA GLY A 85 9.62 3.98 15.09
C GLY A 85 8.43 4.35 14.20
N PRO A 86 8.68 5.12 13.14
CA PRO A 86 7.67 5.57 12.18
C PRO A 86 6.90 4.43 11.50
N LYS A 87 7.52 3.24 11.39
CA LYS A 87 6.90 2.02 10.83
C LYS A 87 6.06 1.22 11.85
N SER A 88 5.88 1.72 13.08
CA SER A 88 5.06 1.03 14.07
C SER A 88 3.58 1.03 13.67
N GLU A 89 2.90 -0.12 13.81
CA GLU A 89 1.52 -0.30 13.32
C GLU A 89 0.56 0.78 13.83
N CYS A 90 0.63 1.13 15.12
CA CYS A 90 -0.21 2.17 15.70
C CYS A 90 0.04 3.55 15.06
N VAL A 91 1.31 3.94 14.84
CA VAL A 91 1.66 5.20 14.18
C VAL A 91 1.19 5.20 12.73
N VAL A 92 1.36 4.08 12.02
CA VAL A 92 0.92 3.96 10.62
C VAL A 92 -0.59 4.15 10.52
N LEU A 93 -1.38 3.46 11.35
CA LEU A 93 -2.84 3.59 11.34
C LEU A 93 -3.28 5.01 11.70
N GLN A 94 -2.72 5.58 12.76
CA GLN A 94 -3.07 6.93 13.22
C GLN A 94 -2.79 7.98 12.14
N LYS A 95 -1.59 7.97 11.55
CA LYS A 95 -1.20 8.91 10.48
C LYS A 95 -2.01 8.71 9.21
N THR A 96 -2.42 7.47 8.91
CA THR A 96 -3.29 7.18 7.77
C THR A 96 -4.67 7.81 7.97
N ILE A 97 -5.27 7.69 9.16
CA ILE A 97 -6.57 8.29 9.47
C ILE A 97 -6.51 9.82 9.37
N GLU A 98 -5.47 10.43 9.95
CA GLU A 98 -5.24 11.89 9.86
C GLU A 98 -5.18 12.34 8.38
N TYR A 99 -4.40 11.64 7.56
CA TYR A 99 -4.27 11.98 6.14
C TYR A 99 -5.58 11.80 5.36
N VAL A 100 -6.39 10.79 5.67
CA VAL A 100 -7.72 10.62 5.05
C VAL A 100 -8.63 11.80 5.38
N HIS A 101 -8.64 12.28 6.62
CA HIS A 101 -9.43 13.45 7.00
C HIS A 101 -8.94 14.72 6.29
N GLU A 102 -7.63 14.91 6.18
CA GLU A 102 -7.04 16.02 5.42
C GLU A 102 -7.46 16.00 3.94
N LEU A 103 -7.38 14.83 3.28
CA LEU A 103 -7.82 14.66 1.89
C LEU A 103 -9.31 14.95 1.69
N LEU A 104 -10.16 14.57 2.65
CA LEU A 104 -11.59 14.88 2.60
C LEU A 104 -11.85 16.38 2.72
N SER A 105 -11.15 17.06 3.64
CA SER A 105 -11.23 18.52 3.79
C SER A 105 -10.74 19.23 2.52
N GLU A 106 -9.59 18.82 1.97
CA GLU A 106 -9.05 19.39 0.73
C GLU A 106 -10.01 19.18 -0.44
N ARG A 107 -10.63 18.00 -0.54
CA ARG A 107 -11.68 17.74 -1.53
C ARG A 107 -12.84 18.72 -1.37
N GLU A 108 -13.36 18.91 -0.16
CA GLU A 108 -14.46 19.85 0.09
C GLU A 108 -14.11 21.28 -0.31
N GLU A 109 -12.90 21.74 0.02
CA GLU A 109 -12.39 23.05 -0.39
C GLU A 109 -12.28 23.19 -1.91
N LEU A 110 -11.70 22.21 -2.58
CA LEU A 110 -11.57 22.20 -4.04
C LEU A 110 -12.94 22.19 -4.72
N PHE A 111 -13.90 21.43 -4.18
CA PHE A 111 -15.27 21.44 -4.67
C PHE A 111 -15.95 22.80 -4.45
N ALA A 112 -15.77 23.43 -3.29
CA ALA A 112 -16.32 24.76 -3.03
C ALA A 112 -15.75 25.79 -4.01
N ARG A 113 -14.43 25.79 -4.23
CA ARG A 113 -13.76 26.64 -5.23
C ARG A 113 -14.25 26.36 -6.64
N TYR A 114 -14.41 25.09 -7.00
CA TYR A 114 -14.96 24.67 -8.30
C TYR A 114 -16.39 25.18 -8.51
N HIS A 115 -17.27 25.02 -7.51
CA HIS A 115 -18.65 25.49 -7.58
C HIS A 115 -18.73 27.02 -7.68
N GLN A 116 -17.91 27.74 -6.92
CA GLN A 116 -17.82 29.21 -7.01
C GLN A 116 -17.31 29.67 -8.38
N ALA A 117 -16.27 29.04 -8.91
CA ALA A 117 -15.75 29.35 -10.24
C ALA A 117 -16.81 29.07 -11.32
N ARG A 118 -17.58 27.99 -11.18
CA ARG A 118 -18.67 27.67 -12.10
C ARG A 118 -19.84 28.63 -12.02
N SER A 119 -20.23 29.08 -10.83
CA SER A 119 -21.34 30.03 -10.69
C SER A 119 -21.01 31.43 -11.23
N ALA A 120 -19.72 31.78 -11.32
CA ALA A 120 -19.25 33.00 -11.94
C ALA A 120 -19.28 32.99 -13.48
N LEU A 121 -19.46 31.82 -14.11
CA LEU A 121 -19.51 31.68 -15.57
C LEU A 121 -20.89 32.06 -16.12
N VAL A 122 -20.88 32.64 -17.32
CA VAL A 122 -22.11 32.92 -18.06
C VAL A 122 -22.85 31.62 -18.43
N PRO A 123 -24.21 31.61 -18.41
CA PRO A 123 -24.98 30.47 -18.89
C PRO A 123 -24.57 30.10 -20.33
N GLY A 124 -24.30 28.81 -20.58
CA GLY A 124 -23.86 28.32 -21.89
C GLY A 124 -22.34 28.37 -22.11
N HIS A 125 -21.53 28.80 -21.14
CA HIS A 125 -20.08 28.75 -21.25
C HIS A 125 -19.58 27.30 -21.50
N PRO A 126 -18.63 27.08 -22.43
CA PRO A 126 -18.16 25.73 -22.78
C PRO A 126 -17.60 24.94 -21.58
N ALA A 127 -16.99 25.61 -20.59
CA ALA A 127 -16.52 24.95 -19.36
C ALA A 127 -17.65 24.45 -18.44
N LEU A 128 -18.91 24.87 -18.66
CA LEU A 128 -20.07 24.34 -17.95
C LEU A 128 -20.59 23.03 -18.56
N GLN A 129 -20.23 22.75 -19.83
CA GLN A 129 -20.60 21.52 -20.51
C GLN A 129 -19.89 20.34 -19.82
N PRO A 130 -20.62 19.26 -19.47
CA PRO A 130 -19.98 18.06 -18.95
C PRO A 130 -19.03 17.47 -19.99
N ILE A 131 -17.78 17.19 -19.59
CA ILE A 131 -16.81 16.50 -20.44
C ILE A 131 -17.31 15.07 -20.61
N ARG A 132 -17.93 14.78 -21.75
CA ARG A 132 -18.29 13.42 -22.15
C ARG A 132 -17.20 12.89 -23.08
N PRO A 133 -16.54 11.77 -22.75
CA PRO A 133 -15.62 11.14 -23.69
C PRO A 133 -16.37 10.75 -24.96
N LEU A 134 -15.78 10.98 -26.13
CA LEU A 134 -16.34 10.53 -27.39
C LEU A 134 -16.15 9.01 -27.52
N ASP A 135 -17.17 8.31 -28.01
CA ASP A 135 -17.05 6.91 -28.39
C ASP A 135 -16.39 6.76 -29.78
N ALA A 136 -16.22 5.51 -30.25
CA ALA A 136 -15.62 5.20 -31.54
C ALA A 136 -16.37 5.80 -32.74
N ASN A 137 -17.62 6.21 -32.56
CA ASN A 137 -18.47 6.83 -33.58
C ASN A 137 -18.52 8.37 -33.45
N GLY A 138 -17.73 8.95 -32.54
CA GLY A 138 -17.69 10.37 -32.29
C GLY A 138 -18.92 10.91 -31.55
N MET A 139 -19.71 10.04 -30.92
CA MET A 139 -20.87 10.40 -30.13
C MET A 139 -20.50 10.52 -28.64
N PRO A 140 -21.25 11.30 -27.83
CA PRO A 140 -20.97 11.40 -26.39
C PRO A 140 -21.15 10.04 -25.71
N GLY A 141 -20.04 9.36 -25.45
CA GLY A 141 -19.97 8.08 -24.77
C GLY A 141 -20.12 8.22 -23.26
N MET A 142 -20.51 7.12 -22.61
CA MET A 142 -20.59 7.05 -21.16
C MET A 142 -19.16 6.97 -20.59
N PRO A 143 -18.80 7.80 -19.60
CA PRO A 143 -17.47 7.76 -19.03
C PRO A 143 -17.18 6.41 -18.37
N LEU A 144 -15.91 6.01 -18.39
CA LEU A 144 -15.46 4.68 -17.94
C LEU A 144 -15.85 4.37 -16.49
N TRP A 145 -15.97 5.39 -15.63
CA TRP A 145 -16.37 5.25 -14.23
C TRP A 145 -17.89 5.15 -14.02
N GLU A 146 -18.70 5.44 -15.05
CA GLU A 146 -20.15 5.20 -15.07
C GLU A 146 -20.51 3.91 -15.81
N ARG A 147 -19.53 3.29 -16.48
CA ARG A 147 -19.73 2.04 -17.20
C ARG A 147 -19.94 0.91 -16.20
N GLU A 148 -21.02 0.15 -16.40
CA GLU A 148 -21.28 -1.04 -15.61
C GLU A 148 -20.09 -1.99 -15.69
N TRP A 149 -19.61 -2.41 -14.52
CA TRP A 149 -18.54 -3.39 -14.42
C TRP A 149 -19.09 -4.77 -14.79
N THR A 150 -18.70 -5.32 -15.94
CA THR A 150 -19.19 -6.62 -16.44
C THR A 150 -18.49 -7.83 -15.83
N GLY A 151 -17.77 -7.67 -14.72
CA GLY A 151 -17.08 -8.78 -14.06
C GLY A 151 -15.84 -9.27 -14.79
N GLY A 152 -15.36 -8.56 -15.82
CA GLY A 152 -14.27 -9.02 -16.68
C GLY A 152 -14.71 -9.91 -17.85
N ALA A 153 -16.02 -10.07 -18.08
CA ALA A 153 -16.57 -10.96 -19.11
C ALA A 153 -16.30 -10.55 -20.59
N ASN A 154 -15.65 -9.41 -20.81
CA ASN A 154 -15.32 -8.90 -22.15
C ASN A 154 -13.81 -8.94 -22.46
N GLY A 155 -13.01 -9.62 -21.63
CA GLY A 155 -11.63 -9.92 -21.95
C GLY A 155 -11.60 -11.22 -22.72
N ASP A 156 -11.16 -11.17 -23.97
CA ASP A 156 -10.81 -12.34 -24.77
C ASP A 156 -9.89 -13.25 -23.94
N ASP A 157 -10.43 -14.42 -23.59
CA ASP A 157 -9.75 -15.51 -22.90
C ASP A 157 -8.76 -16.16 -23.88
N GLU A 158 -7.61 -15.52 -24.10
CA GLU A 158 -6.44 -16.17 -24.65
C GLU A 158 -5.36 -16.31 -23.58
N GLY A 159 -5.29 -17.53 -23.01
CA GLY A 159 -4.03 -18.15 -22.64
C GLY A 159 -3.66 -18.11 -21.16
N ASP A 160 -4.13 -19.11 -20.42
CA ASP A 160 -3.29 -19.76 -19.40
C ASP A 160 -3.62 -21.25 -19.33
N SER A 161 -3.02 -22.02 -20.24
CA SER A 161 -3.02 -23.48 -20.19
C SER A 161 -1.85 -23.90 -19.30
N ASP A 162 -2.08 -23.93 -17.99
CA ASP A 162 -1.18 -24.63 -17.07
C ASP A 162 -1.30 -26.14 -17.33
N GLU A 163 -0.36 -26.67 -18.13
CA GLU A 163 -0.08 -28.10 -18.23
C GLU A 163 0.43 -28.59 -16.86
N GLU A 164 -0.38 -29.41 -16.19
CA GLU A 164 0.03 -30.18 -15.01
C GLU A 164 1.05 -31.24 -15.43
N ASP A 165 2.32 -31.02 -15.06
CA ASP A 165 3.36 -32.05 -15.13
C ASP A 165 3.15 -33.12 -14.03
N ASN A 166 3.18 -34.36 -14.49
CA ASN A 166 2.91 -35.64 -13.83
C ASN A 166 3.88 -36.03 -12.70
#